data_AF-A0A523IEQ0-F1
#
_entry.id   AF-A0A523IEQ0-F1
#
_cell.length_a   1.000
_cell.length_b   1.000
_cell.length_c   1.000
_cell.angle_alpha   90.00
_cell.angle_beta   90.00
_cell.angle_gamma   90.00
#
_symmetry.space_group_name_H-M   'P 1'
#
loop_
_entity.id
_entity.type
_entity.pdbx_description
1 polymer ?
#
loop_
_entity_poly.entity_id
_entity_poly.type
_entity_poly.pdbx_seq_one_letter_code
_entity_poly.pdbx_strand_id
1 'polypeptide(L)'
;MCIPLEDEQDLLSDDGVDLAGLAELLTRPLALDPEERVAYLGEAARDQSAQLMSLRAPDFSLPDLDGKLHSLSDQRGRKVLLVAYASW
;
A
#
# COMPACT_ATOMS: atom_id res chain seq x y z
N MET A 1 15.86 1.56 -3.69
CA MET A 1 15.61 2.68 -4.64
C MET A 1 16.30 3.89 -4.07
N CYS A 2 17.25 4.47 -4.78
CA CYS A 2 17.86 5.76 -4.42
C CYS A 2 17.06 6.86 -5.11
N ILE A 3 16.67 7.89 -4.36
CA ILE A 3 15.89 9.02 -4.88
C ILE A 3 16.85 10.21 -4.90
N PRO A 4 17.19 10.75 -6.07
CA PRO A 4 17.99 11.97 -6.14
C PRO A 4 17.20 13.13 -5.56
N LEU A 5 17.79 13.84 -4.60
CA LEU A 5 17.22 15.03 -3.98
C LEU A 5 17.93 16.25 -4.56
N GLU A 6 17.17 17.19 -5.11
CA GLU A 6 17.74 18.45 -5.61
C GLU A 6 18.03 19.42 -4.45
N ASP A 7 17.15 19.47 -3.45
CA ASP A 7 17.25 20.35 -2.28
C ASP A 7 17.33 19.53 -0.97
N GLU A 8 18.43 18.80 -0.80
CA GLU A 8 18.66 17.91 0.37
C GLU A 8 18.47 18.62 1.72
N GLN A 9 18.82 19.92 1.78
CA GLN A 9 18.75 20.73 3.00
C GLN A 9 17.32 21.09 3.42
N ASP A 10 16.36 20.96 2.51
CA ASP A 10 14.95 21.20 2.81
C ASP A 10 14.27 19.95 3.39
N LEU A 11 14.87 18.77 3.19
CA LEU A 11 14.33 17.48 3.62
C LEU A 11 15.11 16.84 4.78
N LEU A 12 16.34 17.28 5.03
CA LEU A 12 17.20 16.74 6.08
C LEU A 12 17.51 17.79 7.13
N SER A 13 17.43 17.39 8.39
CA SER A 13 17.95 18.13 9.54
C SER A 13 18.88 17.23 10.35
N ASP A 14 19.64 17.82 11.26
CA ASP A 14 20.48 17.05 12.20
C ASP A 14 19.66 16.06 13.05
N ASP A 15 18.37 16.34 13.21
CA ASP A 15 17.42 15.55 14.01
C ASP A 15 16.60 14.54 13.20
N GLY A 16 16.68 14.54 11.86
CA GLY A 16 16.00 13.55 11.03
C GLY A 16 15.61 14.00 9.62
N VAL A 17 14.54 13.41 9.11
CA VAL A 17 14.02 13.64 7.74
C VAL A 17 12.63 14.28 7.84
N ASP A 18 12.37 15.31 7.05
CA ASP A 18 11.01 15.81 6.83
C ASP A 18 10.21 14.79 6.01
N LEU A 19 9.40 14.01 6.72
CA LEU A 19 8.53 13.00 6.11
C LEU A 19 7.44 13.62 5.23
N ALA A 20 6.98 14.85 5.52
CA ALA A 20 5.95 15.52 4.74
C ALA A 20 6.49 15.94 3.38
N GLY A 21 7.61 16.66 3.35
CA GLY A 21 8.29 17.03 2.11
C GLY A 21 8.69 15.79 1.29
N LEU A 22 9.17 14.73 1.94
CA LEU A 22 9.52 13.49 1.24
C LEU A 22 8.30 12.82 0.61
N ALA A 23 7.15 12.82 1.28
CA ALA A 23 5.91 12.27 0.74
C ALA A 23 5.41 13.05 -0.48
N GLU A 24 5.49 14.38 -0.44
CA GLU A 24 5.15 15.25 -1.56
C GLU A 24 6.06 14.99 -2.76
N LEU A 25 7.38 14.97 -2.54
CA LEU A 25 8.37 14.70 -3.59
C LEU A 25 8.09 13.37 -4.29
N LEU A 26 7.71 12.34 -3.53
CA LEU A 26 7.42 11.01 -4.06
C LEU A 26 5.99 10.86 -4.58
N THR A 27 5.14 11.87 -4.42
CA THR A 27 3.70 11.80 -4.72
C THR A 27 3.04 10.61 -4.03
N ARG A 28 3.38 10.41 -2.75
CA ARG A 28 2.89 9.32 -1.91
C ARG A 28 1.97 9.85 -0.81
N PRO A 29 0.87 9.14 -0.50
CA PRO A 29 0.00 9.53 0.59
C PRO A 29 0.72 9.34 1.93
N LEU A 30 0.60 10.33 2.80
CA LEU A 30 1.16 10.33 4.16
C LEU A 30 0.04 10.51 5.18
N ALA A 31 0.01 9.64 6.18
CA ALA A 31 -0.78 9.84 7.39
C ALA A 31 0.19 9.96 8.59
N LEU A 32 -0.03 10.97 9.42
CA LEU A 32 0.80 11.25 10.59
C LEU A 32 -0.08 11.24 11.84
N ASP A 33 0.43 10.64 12.91
CA ASP A 33 -0.05 10.79 14.27
C ASP A 33 1.13 11.22 15.15
N PRO A 34 1.32 12.54 15.35
CA PRO A 34 2.44 13.05 16.14
C PRO A 34 2.35 12.69 17.63
N GLU A 35 1.15 12.50 18.16
CA GLU A 35 0.94 12.17 19.58
C GLU A 35 1.41 10.73 19.86
N GLU A 36 1.02 9.80 19.00
CA GLU A 36 1.45 8.39 19.06
C GLU A 36 2.83 8.14 18.44
N ARG A 37 3.42 9.18 17.81
CA ARG A 37 4.70 9.12 17.08
C ARG A 37 4.69 8.07 15.96
N VAL A 38 3.57 8.00 15.23
CA VAL A 38 3.37 7.06 14.12
C VAL A 38 3.27 7.83 12.81
N ALA A 39 3.91 7.28 11.77
CA ALA A 39 3.76 7.75 10.40
C ALA A 39 3.48 6.55 9.48
N TYR A 40 2.58 6.74 8.52
CA TYR A 40 2.32 5.79 7.46
C TYR A 40 2.51 6.46 6.10
N LEU A 41 3.43 5.91 5.30
CA LEU A 41 3.68 6.36 3.93
C LEU A 41 3.18 5.28 2.95
N GLY A 42 2.02 5.53 2.34
CA GLY A 42 1.37 4.57 1.44
C GLY A 42 2.00 4.52 0.05
N GLU A 43 1.56 3.61 -0.81
CA GLU A 43 2.01 3.53 -2.21
C GLU A 43 1.61 4.78 -3.02
N ALA A 44 2.40 5.14 -4.02
CA ALA A 44 2.06 6.25 -4.91
C ALA A 44 0.75 5.95 -5.64
N ALA A 45 -0.12 6.95 -5.78
CA ALA A 45 -1.44 6.79 -6.41
C ALA A 45 -1.34 6.22 -7.84
N ARG A 46 -0.26 6.55 -8.56
CA ARG A 46 0.01 6.04 -9.91
C ARG A 46 0.28 4.54 -9.91
N ASP A 47 1.05 4.03 -8.95
CA ASP A 47 1.39 2.62 -8.84
C ASP A 47 0.15 1.80 -8.44
N GLN A 48 -0.63 2.32 -7.48
CA GLN A 48 -1.91 1.73 -7.09
C GLN A 48 -2.88 1.66 -8.28
N SER A 49 -3.00 2.75 -9.04
CA SER A 49 -3.84 2.79 -10.24
C SER A 49 -3.38 1.79 -11.30
N ALA A 50 -2.08 1.70 -11.57
CA ALA A 50 -1.53 0.73 -12.51
C ALA A 50 -1.81 -0.72 -12.09
N GLN A 51 -1.72 -1.05 -10.80
CA GLN A 51 -2.09 -2.36 -10.28
C GLN A 51 -3.57 -2.67 -10.50
N LEU A 52 -4.47 -1.74 -10.18
CA LEU A 52 -5.91 -1.91 -10.42
C LEU A 52 -6.24 -2.12 -11.89
N MET A 53 -5.61 -1.34 -12.79
CA MET A 53 -5.80 -1.47 -14.24
C MET A 53 -5.23 -2.77 -14.81
N SER A 54 -4.31 -3.44 -14.11
CA SER A 54 -3.78 -4.75 -14.54
C SER A 54 -4.83 -5.86 -14.49
N LEU A 55 -5.91 -5.66 -13.72
CA LEU A 55 -6.95 -6.65 -13.44
C LEU A 55 -6.42 -7.97 -12.86
N ARG A 56 -5.18 -7.97 -12.35
CA ARG A 56 -4.58 -9.10 -11.66
C ARG A 56 -4.78 -8.93 -10.17
N ALA A 57 -5.71 -9.71 -9.62
CA ALA A 57 -5.81 -9.83 -8.18
C ALA A 57 -4.53 -10.46 -7.60
N PRO A 58 -3.99 -9.94 -6.48
CA PRO A 58 -2.92 -10.59 -5.74
C PRO A 58 -3.39 -11.96 -5.23
N ASP A 59 -2.46 -12.89 -5.10
CA ASP A 59 -2.78 -14.19 -4.52
C ASP A 59 -2.86 -14.04 -3.00
N PHE A 60 -4.05 -14.28 -2.45
CA PHE A 60 -4.31 -14.23 -1.02
C PHE A 60 -4.86 -15.58 -0.56
N SER A 61 -4.68 -15.89 0.73
CA SER A 61 -5.23 -17.08 1.37
C SER A 61 -6.18 -16.69 2.49
N LEU A 62 -7.39 -17.22 2.49
CA LEU A 62 -8.39 -17.01 3.54
C LEU A 62 -8.83 -18.36 4.12
N PRO A 63 -9.11 -18.43 5.43
CA PRO A 63 -9.74 -19.61 6.02
C PRO A 63 -11.21 -19.69 5.61
N ASP A 64 -11.71 -20.92 5.42
CA ASP A 64 -13.15 -21.19 5.41
C ASP A 64 -13.72 -21.28 6.83
N LEU A 65 -15.01 -21.64 6.94
CA LEU A 65 -15.72 -21.78 8.21
C LEU A 65 -15.14 -22.88 9.12
N ASP A 66 -14.45 -23.87 8.54
CA ASP A 66 -13.79 -24.94 9.26
C ASP A 66 -12.31 -24.61 9.55
N GLY A 67 -11.86 -23.39 9.22
CA GLY A 67 -10.49 -22.90 9.41
C GLY A 67 -9.50 -23.39 8.36
N LYS A 68 -9.94 -24.11 7.33
CA LYS A 68 -9.05 -24.57 6.26
C LYS A 68 -8.71 -23.41 5.34
N LEU A 69 -7.42 -23.22 5.08
CA LEU A 69 -6.95 -22.18 4.16
C LEU A 69 -7.23 -22.55 2.70
N HIS A 70 -7.72 -21.57 1.94
CA HIS A 70 -7.89 -21.62 0.49
C HIS A 70 -7.19 -20.42 -0.13
N SER A 71 -6.38 -20.65 -1.17
CA SER A 71 -5.73 -19.57 -1.92
C SER A 71 -6.52 -19.20 -3.17
N LEU A 72 -6.43 -17.95 -3.60
CA LEU A 72 -7.09 -17.50 -4.84
C LEU A 72 -6.55 -18.27 -6.05
N SER A 73 -5.25 -18.56 -6.08
CA SER A 73 -4.58 -19.33 -7.14
C SER A 73 -5.14 -20.74 -7.31
N ASP A 74 -5.62 -21.39 -6.24
CA ASP A 74 -6.24 -22.72 -6.29
C ASP A 74 -7.53 -22.75 -7.13
N GLN A 75 -8.14 -21.59 -7.34
CA GLN A 75 -9.38 -21.42 -8.08
C GLN A 75 -9.18 -21.01 -9.54
N ARG A 76 -7.93 -20.86 -10.01
CA ARG A 76 -7.66 -20.55 -11.43
C ARG A 76 -8.25 -21.62 -12.35
N GLY A 77 -8.93 -21.17 -13.40
CA GLY A 77 -9.57 -22.05 -14.38
C GLY A 77 -10.87 -22.74 -13.90
N ARG A 78 -11.35 -22.41 -12.69
CA ARG A 78 -12.62 -22.93 -12.14
C ARG A 78 -13.69 -21.85 -12.19
N LYS A 79 -14.96 -22.28 -12.31
CA LYS A 79 -16.11 -21.38 -12.14
C LYS A 79 -16.34 -21.18 -10.64
N VAL A 80 -16.09 -19.98 -10.16
CA VAL A 80 -16.25 -19.61 -8.74
C VAL A 80 -17.01 -18.30 -8.61
N LEU A 81 -17.73 -18.14 -7.51
CA LEU A 81 -18.36 -16.88 -7.11
C LEU A 81 -17.53 -16.28 -5.97
N LEU A 82 -16.89 -15.13 -6.22
CA LEU A 82 -16.20 -14.35 -5.20
C LEU A 82 -17.11 -13.20 -4.77
N VAL A 83 -17.52 -13.19 -3.50
CA VAL A 83 -18.35 -12.12 -2.91
C VAL A 83 -17.47 -11.32 -1.96
N ALA A 84 -17.16 -10.08 -2.33
CA ALA A 84 -16.57 -9.09 -1.44
C ALA A 84 -17.69 -8.22 -0.90
N TYR A 85 -17.83 -8.13 0.42
CA TYR A 85 -18.83 -7.31 1.08
C TYR A 85 -18.18 -6.42 2.14
N ALA A 86 -18.69 -5.19 2.19
CA ALA A 86 -18.33 -4.13 3.09
C ALA A 86 -19.64 -3.48 3.54
N SER A 87 -19.84 -3.31 4.85
CA SER A 87 -21.10 -2.77 5.41
C SER A 87 -21.04 -1.27 5.72
N TRP A 88 -19.98 -0.60 5.29
CA TRP A 88 -19.69 0.80 5.58
C TRP A 88 -20.12 1.73 4.45
#